data_AF-A0A7Y5H0H3-F1
#
_entry.id   AF-A0A7Y5H0H3-F1
#
_cell.length_a   1.000
_cell.length_b   1.000
_cell.length_c   1.000
_cell.angle_alpha   90.00
_cell.angle_beta   90.00
_cell.angle_gamma   90.00
#
_symmetry.space_group_name_H-M   'P 1'
#
loop_
_entity.id
_entity.type
_entity.pdbx_description
1 polymer ?
#
loop_
_entity_poly.entity_id
_entity_poly.type
_entity_poly.pdbx_seq_one_letter_code
_entity_poly.pdbx_strand_id
1 'polypeptide(L)'
;MEPLLLDVSLQSRDTRALVQGIVDTWFSTLGLPFELEVDHEEKPVTTDWVTRWVDTTPRKITASYDTSYSTRISIHPNGIVKASKVAGITSAEQVMAKLGAIPFELASFASVYPSWYSWDDPYQGGEFYGGHYPLGWAAAFRGDGHRRLVSRRWLGTGPWRLMRGEPDITLVQFHDLNAKDTDARQQAAPGHARLGYSAQGGLIPHEPTYSHTIDGLYLPAEKRLKIVVYGRTISESEMLSAATARYFQALGPTKPLESIGYVFMEEADALAHLPSLWLRELECYCIQGGQEIRLDTTYQPPPAPIPDWVKDLSIVKE
;
A
#
# COMPACT_ATOMS: atom_id res chain seq x y z
N MET A 1 -8.69 25.51 11.77
CA MET A 1 -7.78 24.61 11.02
C MET A 1 -7.91 25.00 9.57
N GLU A 2 -6.81 25.36 8.92
CA GLU A 2 -6.85 25.63 7.48
C GLU A 2 -7.20 24.34 6.72
N PRO A 3 -7.95 24.43 5.61
CA PRO A 3 -8.28 23.26 4.81
C PRO A 3 -6.99 22.62 4.27
N LEU A 4 -6.82 21.33 4.51
CA LEU A 4 -5.65 20.57 4.06
C LEU A 4 -5.73 20.35 2.54
N LEU A 5 -4.60 20.52 1.85
CA LEU A 5 -4.47 20.03 0.47
C LEU A 5 -4.47 18.50 0.51
N LEU A 6 -5.50 17.88 -0.07
CA LEU A 6 -5.53 16.43 -0.23
C LEU A 6 -4.86 16.06 -1.54
N ASP A 7 -3.66 15.53 -1.44
CA ASP A 7 -2.94 14.91 -2.54
C ASP A 7 -2.95 13.40 -2.37
N VAL A 8 -3.49 12.70 -3.38
CA VAL A 8 -3.63 11.25 -3.36
C VAL A 8 -3.39 10.67 -4.74
N SER A 9 -2.70 9.54 -4.79
CA SER A 9 -2.55 8.73 -6.00
C SER A 9 -3.25 7.41 -5.80
N LEU A 10 -4.19 7.11 -6.71
CA LEU A 10 -5.01 5.91 -6.68
C LEU A 10 -4.72 5.04 -7.91
N GLN A 11 -4.96 3.74 -7.77
CA GLN A 11 -4.87 2.78 -8.85
C GLN A 11 -6.02 1.78 -8.77
N SER A 12 -6.50 1.32 -9.92
CA SER A 12 -7.49 0.26 -10.09
C SER A 12 -7.24 -0.44 -11.42
N ARG A 13 -7.74 -1.67 -11.59
CA ARG A 13 -7.73 -2.36 -12.89
C ARG A 13 -8.58 -1.64 -13.94
N ASP A 14 -9.67 -1.01 -13.51
CA ASP A 14 -10.52 -0.19 -14.36
C ASP A 14 -10.23 1.29 -14.10
N THR A 15 -9.23 1.83 -14.82
CA THR A 15 -8.82 3.24 -14.70
C THR A 15 -9.98 4.19 -15.00
N ARG A 16 -10.84 3.87 -15.96
CA ARG A 16 -11.99 4.71 -16.32
C ARG A 16 -12.99 4.78 -15.18
N ALA A 17 -13.40 3.64 -14.63
CA ALA A 17 -14.32 3.60 -13.49
C ALA A 17 -13.71 4.31 -12.26
N LEU A 18 -12.40 4.19 -12.05
CA LEU A 18 -11.68 4.93 -11.00
C LEU A 18 -11.78 6.44 -11.20
N VAL A 19 -11.43 6.95 -12.40
CA VAL A 19 -11.51 8.39 -12.72
C VAL A 19 -12.94 8.90 -12.57
N GLN A 20 -13.91 8.17 -13.10
CA GLN A 20 -15.33 8.54 -12.99
C GLN A 20 -15.76 8.60 -11.52
N GLY A 21 -15.41 7.60 -10.70
CA GLY A 21 -15.71 7.60 -9.27
C GLY A 21 -15.06 8.78 -8.52
N ILE A 22 -13.83 9.16 -8.88
CA ILE A 22 -13.16 10.35 -8.32
C ILE A 22 -13.92 11.62 -8.71
N VAL A 23 -14.29 11.77 -9.98
CA VAL A 23 -15.06 12.93 -10.46
C VAL A 23 -16.39 13.04 -9.71
N ASP A 24 -17.17 11.96 -9.67
CA ASP A 24 -18.51 11.96 -9.06
C ASP A 24 -18.48 12.15 -7.54
N THR A 25 -17.43 11.67 -6.87
CA THR A 25 -17.35 11.71 -5.39
C THR A 25 -16.64 12.95 -4.88
N TRP A 26 -15.51 13.32 -5.49
CA TRP A 26 -14.64 14.39 -4.99
C TRP A 26 -14.79 15.69 -5.78
N PHE A 27 -15.12 15.65 -7.06
CA PHE A 27 -15.14 16.85 -7.92
C PHE A 27 -16.54 17.27 -8.39
N SER A 28 -17.59 16.51 -8.04
CA SER A 28 -18.95 16.74 -8.52
C SER A 28 -19.50 18.15 -8.24
N THR A 29 -19.08 18.79 -7.15
CA THR A 29 -19.51 20.17 -6.83
C THR A 29 -18.76 21.25 -7.60
N LEU A 30 -17.68 20.91 -8.31
CA LEU A 30 -16.82 21.86 -9.04
C LEU A 30 -17.25 22.03 -10.50
N GLY A 31 -18.13 21.16 -11.01
CA GLY A 31 -18.54 21.16 -12.42
C GLY A 31 -17.49 20.55 -13.33
N LEU A 32 -17.35 21.08 -14.54
CA LEU A 32 -16.34 20.65 -15.51
C LEU A 32 -14.98 21.28 -15.19
N PRO A 33 -13.85 20.63 -15.54
CA PRO A 33 -12.55 21.27 -15.46
C PRO A 33 -12.54 22.53 -16.33
N PHE A 34 -11.77 23.55 -15.95
CA PHE A 34 -11.62 24.73 -16.81
C PHE A 34 -10.61 24.48 -17.94
N GLU A 35 -9.69 23.53 -17.73
CA GLU A 35 -8.64 23.16 -18.68
C GLU A 35 -8.46 21.64 -18.71
N LEU A 36 -8.32 21.09 -19.92
CA LEU A 36 -8.03 19.68 -20.16
C LEU A 36 -6.85 19.56 -21.11
N GLU A 37 -5.75 19.00 -20.61
CA GLU A 37 -4.58 18.65 -21.40
C GLU A 37 -4.59 17.13 -21.66
N VAL A 38 -4.41 16.73 -22.92
CA VAL A 38 -4.27 15.34 -23.35
C VAL A 38 -3.00 15.24 -24.18
N ASP A 39 -2.03 14.45 -23.70
CA ASP A 39 -0.72 14.28 -24.33
C ASP A 39 0.02 15.60 -24.64
N HIS A 40 -0.05 16.56 -23.71
CA HIS A 40 0.54 17.90 -23.83
C HIS A 40 -0.14 18.83 -24.85
N GLU A 41 -1.36 18.48 -25.27
CA GLU A 41 -2.20 19.33 -26.10
C GLU A 41 -3.47 19.70 -25.35
N GLU A 42 -3.79 20.99 -25.31
CA GLU A 42 -5.07 21.48 -24.79
C GLU A 42 -6.22 20.94 -25.66
N LYS A 43 -7.24 20.40 -25.01
CA LYS A 43 -8.45 19.86 -25.65
C LYS A 43 -9.69 20.59 -25.13
N PRO A 44 -10.73 20.71 -25.95
CA PRO A 44 -12.02 21.22 -25.49
C PRO A 44 -12.56 20.39 -24.33
N VAL A 45 -12.95 21.05 -23.25
CA VAL A 45 -13.60 20.40 -22.12
C VAL A 45 -15.04 20.07 -22.50
N THR A 46 -15.41 18.80 -22.33
CA THR A 46 -16.73 18.26 -22.66
C THR A 46 -17.21 17.35 -21.52
N THR A 47 -18.51 17.16 -21.36
CA THR A 47 -19.07 16.34 -20.26
C THR A 47 -18.65 14.87 -20.33
N ASP A 48 -18.30 14.39 -21.53
CA ASP A 48 -17.86 13.02 -21.81
C ASP A 48 -16.33 12.86 -21.83
N TRP A 49 -15.57 13.85 -21.34
CA TRP A 49 -14.10 13.86 -21.43
C TRP A 49 -13.46 12.60 -20.83
N VAL A 50 -14.02 12.07 -19.74
CA VAL A 50 -13.54 10.81 -19.12
C VAL A 50 -13.66 9.66 -20.10
N THR A 51 -14.86 9.40 -20.62
CA THR A 51 -15.10 8.31 -21.58
C THR A 51 -14.36 8.50 -22.89
N ARG A 52 -14.15 9.76 -23.30
CA ARG A 52 -13.52 10.12 -24.56
C ARG A 52 -12.03 9.86 -24.56
N TRP A 53 -11.34 10.16 -23.46
CA TRP A 53 -9.88 10.23 -23.44
C TRP A 53 -9.22 9.12 -22.63
N VAL A 54 -9.82 8.67 -21.51
CA VAL A 54 -9.13 7.77 -20.55
C VAL A 54 -8.65 6.46 -21.17
N ASP A 55 -9.41 5.88 -22.09
CA ASP A 55 -9.06 4.59 -22.72
C ASP A 55 -8.26 4.74 -24.01
N THR A 56 -8.24 5.95 -24.59
CA THR A 56 -7.67 6.19 -25.93
C THR A 56 -6.29 6.85 -25.87
N THR A 57 -5.94 7.45 -24.73
CA THR A 57 -4.74 8.28 -24.60
C THR A 57 -3.52 7.45 -24.18
N PRO A 58 -2.44 7.41 -24.96
CA PRO A 58 -1.26 6.61 -24.67
C PRO A 58 -0.32 7.21 -23.60
N ARG A 59 -0.39 8.51 -23.29
CA ARG A 59 0.49 9.13 -22.28
C ARG A 59 -0.26 9.66 -21.07
N LYS A 60 -0.60 10.94 -21.05
CA LYS A 60 -1.02 11.65 -19.85
C LYS A 60 -2.24 12.52 -20.12
N ILE A 61 -3.20 12.47 -19.21
CA ILE A 61 -4.34 13.39 -19.18
C ILE A 61 -4.22 14.24 -17.92
N THR A 62 -4.43 15.54 -18.03
CA THR A 62 -4.54 16.45 -16.89
C THR A 62 -5.82 17.25 -17.00
N ALA A 63 -6.71 17.15 -16.01
CA ALA A 63 -7.91 17.95 -15.88
C ALA A 63 -7.77 18.90 -14.70
N SER A 64 -7.74 20.21 -14.96
CA SER A 64 -7.52 21.26 -13.94
C SER A 64 -8.85 21.99 -13.67
N TYR A 65 -9.15 22.27 -12.40
CA TYR A 65 -10.42 22.88 -11.96
C TYR A 65 -10.24 24.26 -11.34
N ASP A 66 -9.00 24.70 -11.09
CA ASP A 66 -8.68 26.06 -10.65
C ASP A 66 -7.43 26.60 -11.35
N THR A 67 -7.36 27.93 -11.50
CA THR A 67 -6.25 28.61 -12.17
C THR A 67 -4.93 28.54 -11.38
N SER A 68 -4.98 28.14 -10.11
CA SER A 68 -3.80 27.86 -9.27
C SER A 68 -3.23 26.46 -9.48
N TYR A 69 -3.91 25.61 -10.26
CA TYR A 69 -3.57 24.19 -10.50
C TYR A 69 -3.43 23.35 -9.23
N SER A 70 -4.04 23.81 -8.14
CA SER A 70 -4.11 23.13 -6.84
C SER A 70 -5.23 22.09 -6.79
N THR A 71 -6.24 22.23 -7.66
CA THR A 71 -7.35 21.29 -7.77
C THR A 71 -7.33 20.66 -9.16
N ARG A 72 -6.86 19.42 -9.25
CA ARG A 72 -6.64 18.73 -10.53
C ARG A 72 -6.71 17.21 -10.42
N ILE A 73 -6.94 16.57 -11.56
CA ILE A 73 -6.79 15.13 -11.76
C ILE A 73 -5.72 14.92 -12.84
N SER A 74 -4.74 14.05 -12.59
CA SER A 74 -3.75 13.62 -13.57
C SER A 74 -3.80 12.10 -13.72
N ILE A 75 -3.91 11.62 -14.96
CA ILE A 75 -3.95 10.20 -15.29
C ILE A 75 -2.66 9.86 -16.01
N HIS A 76 -1.93 8.89 -15.48
CA HIS A 76 -0.62 8.47 -15.97
C HIS A 76 -0.73 7.21 -16.86
N PRO A 77 0.26 6.96 -17.75
CA PRO A 77 0.20 5.85 -18.71
C PRO A 77 0.11 4.47 -18.05
N ASN A 78 0.57 4.36 -16.80
CA ASN A 78 0.57 3.13 -16.01
C ASN A 78 -0.73 2.92 -15.21
N GLY A 79 -1.77 3.71 -15.47
CA GLY A 79 -3.08 3.60 -14.81
C GLY A 79 -3.16 4.26 -13.42
N ILE A 80 -2.10 4.95 -12.97
CA ILE A 80 -2.17 5.76 -11.74
C ILE A 80 -2.94 7.04 -12.01
N VAL A 81 -3.88 7.33 -11.13
CA VAL A 81 -4.66 8.57 -11.11
C VAL A 81 -4.25 9.39 -9.90
N LYS A 82 -3.65 10.55 -10.10
CA LYS A 82 -3.34 11.53 -9.06
C LYS A 82 -4.46 12.55 -8.97
N ALA A 83 -5.05 12.72 -7.80
CA ALA A 83 -6.03 13.74 -7.52
C ALA A 83 -5.49 14.67 -6.44
N SER A 84 -5.50 15.96 -6.75
CA SER A 84 -5.18 17.05 -5.84
C SER A 84 -6.45 17.85 -5.64
N LYS A 85 -6.84 18.10 -4.39
CA LYS A 85 -7.96 18.98 -4.08
C LYS A 85 -7.68 19.74 -2.80
N VAL A 86 -7.79 21.06 -2.83
CA VAL A 86 -7.89 21.86 -1.60
C VAL A 86 -9.20 21.47 -0.93
N ALA A 87 -9.10 20.54 0.01
CA ALA A 87 -10.25 19.88 0.58
C ALA A 87 -10.45 20.40 1.99
N GLY A 88 -11.70 20.69 2.36
CA GLY A 88 -12.09 20.85 3.75
C GLY A 88 -12.03 19.53 4.54
N ILE A 89 -11.08 18.65 4.23
CA ILE A 89 -10.86 17.39 4.94
C ILE A 89 -10.19 17.73 6.25
N THR A 90 -10.86 17.39 7.34
CA THR A 90 -10.39 17.64 8.70
C THR A 90 -10.17 16.34 9.48
N SER A 91 -10.41 15.17 8.87
CA SER A 91 -10.28 13.87 9.55
C SER A 91 -10.10 12.70 8.57
N ALA A 92 -9.48 11.62 9.05
CA ALA A 92 -9.32 10.37 8.32
C ALA A 92 -10.67 9.69 8.03
N GLU A 93 -11.66 9.85 8.92
CA GLU A 93 -13.02 9.33 8.77
C GLU A 93 -13.75 9.90 7.56
N GLN A 94 -13.60 11.21 7.31
CA GLN A 94 -14.20 11.84 6.13
C GLN A 94 -13.58 11.28 4.84
N VAL A 95 -12.27 11.03 4.83
CA VAL A 95 -11.57 10.40 3.70
C VAL A 95 -12.09 8.97 3.50
N MET A 96 -12.16 8.19 4.58
CA MET A 96 -12.64 6.82 4.57
C MET A 96 -14.06 6.72 4.00
N ALA A 97 -14.97 7.60 4.43
CA ALA A 97 -16.34 7.63 3.91
C ALA A 97 -16.39 7.89 2.40
N LYS A 98 -15.55 8.81 1.90
CA LYS A 98 -15.50 9.11 0.46
C LYS A 98 -14.83 7.99 -0.35
N LEU A 99 -13.80 7.33 0.20
CA LEU A 99 -13.16 6.17 -0.43
C LEU A 99 -14.15 5.03 -0.69
N GLY A 100 -15.18 4.87 0.14
CA GLY A 100 -16.26 3.89 -0.06
C GLY A 100 -16.90 3.93 -1.45
N ALA A 101 -17.08 5.13 -1.99
CA ALA A 101 -17.74 5.36 -3.29
C ALA A 101 -16.80 5.22 -4.50
N ILE A 102 -15.48 5.11 -4.28
CA ILE A 102 -14.48 5.11 -5.37
C ILE A 102 -13.97 3.69 -5.59
N PRO A 103 -14.00 3.14 -6.82
CA PRO A 103 -13.58 1.77 -7.10
C PRO A 103 -12.04 1.65 -7.24
N PHE A 104 -11.30 2.10 -6.23
CA PHE A 104 -9.86 1.94 -6.16
C PHE A 104 -9.47 0.53 -5.67
N GLU A 105 -8.22 0.14 -5.89
CA GLU A 105 -7.57 -1.00 -5.25
C GLU A 105 -6.47 -0.54 -4.31
N LEU A 106 -5.69 0.46 -4.73
CA LEU A 106 -4.60 1.05 -3.96
C LEU A 106 -4.73 2.57 -3.91
N ALA A 107 -4.40 3.17 -2.77
CA ALA A 107 -4.26 4.62 -2.64
C ALA A 107 -3.07 4.96 -1.73
N SER A 108 -2.27 5.94 -2.15
CA SER A 108 -1.23 6.56 -1.32
C SER A 108 -1.55 8.04 -1.18
N PHE A 109 -1.55 8.54 0.05
CA PHE A 109 -1.78 9.94 0.35
C PHE A 109 -0.45 10.63 0.65
N ALA A 110 -0.18 11.74 -0.03
CA ALA A 110 1.03 12.52 0.15
C ALA A 110 1.05 13.21 1.52
N SER A 111 2.17 13.85 1.86
CA SER A 111 2.26 14.66 3.08
C SER A 111 1.33 15.86 2.98
N VAL A 112 0.69 16.21 4.10
CA VAL A 112 -0.08 17.47 4.23
C VAL A 112 0.83 18.65 4.62
N TYR A 113 2.11 18.41 4.88
CA TYR A 113 3.10 19.43 5.24
C TYR A 113 4.08 19.66 4.08
N PRO A 114 4.04 20.82 3.40
CA PRO A 114 4.98 21.15 2.33
C PRO A 114 6.46 21.12 2.75
N SER A 115 6.74 21.39 4.03
CA SER A 115 8.07 21.37 4.64
C SER A 115 8.78 20.02 4.52
N TRP A 116 8.05 18.90 4.40
CA TRP A 116 8.64 17.58 4.19
C TRP A 116 9.34 17.48 2.83
N TYR A 117 8.94 18.32 1.87
CA TYR A 117 9.55 18.40 0.54
C TYR A 117 10.53 19.56 0.42
N SER A 118 10.96 20.16 1.55
CA SER A 118 11.93 21.26 1.52
C SER A 118 13.29 20.79 1.04
N TRP A 119 14.04 21.69 0.41
CA TRP A 119 15.38 21.39 -0.09
C TRP A 119 16.42 21.22 1.03
N ASP A 120 16.18 21.84 2.19
CA ASP A 120 17.13 21.91 3.30
C ASP A 120 17.12 20.66 4.20
N ASP A 121 15.95 20.04 4.40
CA ASP A 121 15.79 18.78 5.12
C ASP A 121 14.65 17.96 4.48
N PRO A 122 14.87 17.38 3.29
CA PRO A 122 13.87 16.62 2.60
C PRO A 122 13.56 15.33 3.38
N TYR A 123 12.33 15.23 3.85
CA TYR A 123 11.77 13.98 4.35
C TYR A 123 10.85 13.37 3.30
N GLN A 124 11.32 12.32 2.65
CA GLN A 124 10.47 11.50 1.81
C GLN A 124 10.09 10.25 2.59
N GLY A 125 8.79 10.07 2.82
CA GLY A 125 8.29 8.78 3.28
C GLY A 125 8.64 7.67 2.29
N GLY A 126 8.59 6.43 2.75
CA GLY A 126 8.90 5.27 1.92
C GLY A 126 8.08 5.26 0.63
N GLU A 127 8.68 4.79 -0.47
CA GLU A 127 7.99 4.72 -1.74
C GLU A 127 6.81 3.74 -1.68
N PHE A 128 5.69 4.11 -2.32
CA PHE A 128 4.53 3.23 -2.50
C PHE A 128 4.52 2.56 -3.89
N TYR A 129 5.63 2.71 -4.63
CA TYR A 129 5.87 2.19 -5.97
C TYR A 129 4.94 2.66 -7.09
N GLY A 130 5.28 2.26 -8.32
CA GLY A 130 4.47 2.45 -9.52
C GLY A 130 4.33 3.91 -9.95
N GLY A 131 4.93 4.89 -9.28
CA GLY A 131 4.68 6.32 -9.52
C GLY A 131 3.58 6.92 -8.63
N HIS A 132 3.11 6.20 -7.60
CA HIS A 132 2.32 6.77 -6.52
C HIS A 132 3.11 7.88 -5.79
N TYR A 133 2.41 8.74 -5.07
CA TYR A 133 3.06 9.64 -4.12
C TYR A 133 3.82 8.81 -3.06
N PRO A 134 4.99 9.30 -2.60
CA PRO A 134 5.62 8.78 -1.39
C PRO A 134 4.62 8.77 -0.24
N LEU A 135 4.78 7.82 0.69
CA LEU A 135 3.91 7.72 1.86
C LEU A 135 3.93 9.02 2.67
N GLY A 136 2.76 9.59 2.90
CA GLY A 136 2.56 10.82 3.68
C GLY A 136 1.72 10.56 4.92
N TRP A 137 0.47 11.01 4.95
CA TRP A 137 -0.36 10.82 6.15
C TRP A 137 -1.09 9.47 6.19
N ALA A 138 -1.33 8.83 5.03
CA ALA A 138 -2.02 7.55 4.95
C ALA A 138 -1.74 6.73 3.69
N ALA A 139 -2.14 5.46 3.75
CA ALA A 139 -2.30 4.56 2.61
C ALA A 139 -3.63 3.81 2.74
N ALA A 140 -4.26 3.43 1.62
CA ALA A 140 -5.46 2.60 1.65
C ALA A 140 -5.41 1.45 0.64
N PHE A 141 -6.10 0.37 0.99
CA PHE A 141 -6.20 -0.86 0.23
C PHE A 141 -7.67 -1.25 0.11
N ARG A 142 -8.08 -1.73 -1.07
CA ARG A 142 -9.42 -2.24 -1.30
C ARG A 142 -9.39 -3.51 -2.13
N GLY A 143 -10.16 -4.52 -1.72
CA GLY A 143 -10.32 -5.77 -2.47
C GLY A 143 -8.99 -6.42 -2.84
N ASP A 144 -8.77 -6.61 -4.14
CA ASP A 144 -7.53 -7.18 -4.70
C ASP A 144 -6.28 -6.34 -4.43
N GLY A 145 -6.42 -5.04 -4.11
CA GLY A 145 -5.29 -4.21 -3.69
C GLY A 145 -4.61 -4.71 -2.42
N HIS A 146 -5.33 -5.41 -1.54
CA HIS A 146 -4.70 -6.07 -0.38
C HIS A 146 -3.70 -7.15 -0.77
N ARG A 147 -3.77 -7.70 -2.00
CA ARG A 147 -2.81 -8.70 -2.49
C ARG A 147 -1.44 -8.09 -2.78
N ARG A 148 -1.33 -6.76 -2.82
CA ARG A 148 -0.04 -6.05 -2.88
C ARG A 148 0.69 -6.03 -1.54
N LEU A 149 0.10 -6.57 -0.48
CA LEU A 149 0.76 -6.77 0.79
C LEU A 149 1.38 -8.17 0.84
N VAL A 150 2.50 -8.31 1.55
CA VAL A 150 3.07 -9.62 1.88
C VAL A 150 2.07 -10.51 2.63
N SER A 151 1.17 -9.89 3.40
CA SER A 151 -0.02 -10.50 4.00
C SER A 151 -0.96 -9.40 4.51
N ARG A 152 -2.26 -9.68 4.61
CA ARG A 152 -3.20 -8.81 5.35
C ARG A 152 -2.87 -8.72 6.84
N ARG A 153 -2.22 -9.75 7.42
CA ARG A 153 -1.77 -9.78 8.83
C ARG A 153 -0.78 -8.65 9.12
N TRP A 154 -0.01 -8.24 8.12
CA TRP A 154 0.96 -7.15 8.21
C TRP A 154 0.33 -5.87 8.76
N LEU A 155 -0.85 -5.51 8.25
CA LEU A 155 -1.58 -4.31 8.64
C LEU A 155 -2.01 -4.29 10.10
N GLY A 156 -2.18 -5.46 10.72
CA GLY A 156 -2.62 -5.57 12.12
C GLY A 156 -1.50 -5.36 13.16
N THR A 157 -0.24 -5.19 12.72
CA THR A 157 0.91 -5.20 13.64
C THR A 157 1.83 -3.98 13.53
N GLY A 158 1.46 -2.98 12.74
CA GLY A 158 2.32 -1.81 12.54
C GLY A 158 2.03 -0.64 13.47
N PRO A 159 2.96 0.33 13.51
CA PRO A 159 2.89 1.51 14.37
C PRO A 159 2.00 2.58 13.73
N TRP A 160 0.73 2.24 13.49
CA TRP A 160 -0.24 3.11 12.82
C TRP A 160 -1.65 2.91 13.38
N ARG A 161 -2.53 3.84 13.06
CA ARG A 161 -3.97 3.66 13.27
C ARG A 161 -4.56 2.94 12.06
N LEU A 162 -5.31 1.88 12.33
CA LEU A 162 -5.98 1.09 11.30
C LEU A 162 -7.49 1.34 11.32
N MET A 163 -8.06 1.70 10.18
CA MET A 163 -9.50 1.86 9.98
C MET A 163 -9.99 0.88 8.92
N ARG A 164 -11.14 0.24 9.18
CA ARG A 164 -11.77 -0.70 8.25
C ARG A 164 -13.15 -0.18 7.85
N GLY A 165 -13.55 -0.46 6.62
CA GLY A 165 -14.86 -0.08 6.09
C GLY A 165 -15.27 -0.95 4.91
N GLU A 166 -16.48 -0.73 4.45
CA GLU A 166 -17.15 -1.59 3.47
C GLU A 166 -16.80 -1.24 2.01
N PRO A 167 -16.86 -2.21 1.06
CA PRO A 167 -17.07 -3.65 1.32
C PRO A 167 -15.79 -4.39 1.75
N ASP A 168 -14.62 -3.80 1.56
CA ASP A 168 -13.32 -4.36 1.97
C ASP A 168 -12.27 -3.27 1.84
N ILE A 169 -12.40 -2.19 2.60
CA ILE A 169 -11.45 -1.06 2.60
C ILE A 169 -10.67 -1.09 3.91
N THR A 170 -9.36 -0.96 3.80
CA THR A 170 -8.48 -0.70 4.93
C THR A 170 -7.72 0.59 4.70
N LEU A 171 -7.83 1.55 5.61
CA LEU A 171 -7.04 2.78 5.66
C LEU A 171 -6.02 2.68 6.80
N VAL A 172 -4.76 2.89 6.47
CA VAL A 172 -3.62 2.98 7.38
C VAL A 172 -3.30 4.46 7.54
N GLN A 173 -3.47 4.99 8.75
CA GLN A 173 -3.10 6.37 9.09
C GLN A 173 -1.78 6.38 9.86
N PHE A 174 -0.80 7.14 9.37
CA PHE A 174 0.57 7.15 9.89
C PHE A 174 0.81 8.19 10.97
N HIS A 175 0.03 9.27 10.99
CA HIS A 175 0.12 10.30 12.03
C HIS A 175 -1.23 10.96 12.28
N ASP A 176 -1.37 11.64 13.42
CA ASP A 176 -2.50 12.50 13.69
C ASP A 176 -2.50 13.71 12.74
N LEU A 177 -3.62 13.96 12.06
CA LEU A 177 -3.78 15.11 11.15
C LEU A 177 -3.76 16.46 11.89
N ASN A 178 -3.92 16.45 13.21
CA ASN A 178 -3.83 17.63 14.07
C ASN A 178 -2.43 17.83 14.66
N ALA A 179 -1.51 16.88 14.47
CA ALA A 179 -0.16 17.02 14.96
C ALA A 179 0.55 18.22 14.32
N LYS A 180 1.55 18.75 15.00
CA LYS A 180 2.47 19.69 14.36
C LYS A 180 3.39 18.91 13.43
N ASP A 181 3.91 19.58 12.41
CA ASP A 181 4.83 19.02 11.41
C ASP A 181 5.89 18.07 12.01
N THR A 182 6.63 18.53 13.02
CA THR A 182 7.70 17.75 13.68
C THR A 182 7.17 16.46 14.31
N ASP A 183 6.03 16.55 14.99
CA ASP A 183 5.41 15.42 15.69
C ASP A 183 4.79 14.46 14.68
N ALA A 184 4.16 14.98 13.63
CA ALA A 184 3.62 14.21 12.52
C ALA A 184 4.70 13.38 11.83
N ARG A 185 5.87 13.97 11.58
CA ARG A 185 7.02 13.26 10.99
C ARG A 185 7.52 12.13 11.90
N GLN A 186 7.62 12.39 13.21
CA GLN A 186 8.02 11.38 14.20
C GLN A 186 7.02 10.23 14.30
N GLN A 187 5.72 10.53 14.25
CA GLN A 187 4.66 9.52 14.26
C GLN A 187 4.67 8.68 12.97
N ALA A 188 4.86 9.32 11.81
CA ALA A 188 4.76 8.66 10.52
C ALA A 188 5.97 7.80 10.16
N ALA A 189 7.18 8.21 10.55
CA ALA A 189 8.42 7.57 10.09
C ALA A 189 8.50 6.05 10.38
N PRO A 190 8.14 5.53 11.56
CA PRO A 190 8.11 4.09 11.81
C PRO A 190 7.13 3.35 10.88
N GLY A 191 5.97 3.96 10.60
CA GLY A 191 4.98 3.39 9.70
C GLY A 191 5.43 3.38 8.25
N HIS A 192 6.08 4.45 7.80
CA HIS A 192 6.67 4.55 6.46
C HIS A 192 7.76 3.51 6.23
N ALA A 193 8.65 3.29 7.20
CA ALA A 193 9.69 2.26 7.09
C ALA A 193 9.10 0.85 7.02
N ARG A 194 8.04 0.57 7.79
CA ARG A 194 7.42 -0.76 7.90
C ARG A 194 6.43 -1.08 6.77
N LEU A 195 5.79 -0.08 6.15
CA LEU A 195 4.89 -0.32 5.02
C LEU A 195 5.56 -0.08 3.68
N GLY A 196 6.37 0.98 3.56
CA GLY A 196 6.96 1.43 2.30
C GLY A 196 7.92 0.43 1.68
N TYR A 197 8.38 0.75 0.48
CA TYR A 197 9.32 -0.11 -0.23
C TYR A 197 10.68 -0.18 0.47
N SER A 198 10.90 -1.30 1.16
CA SER A 198 12.17 -1.66 1.76
C SER A 198 12.23 -3.17 1.96
N ALA A 199 13.41 -3.73 2.27
CA ALA A 199 13.54 -5.14 2.62
C ALA A 199 12.68 -5.55 3.84
N GLN A 200 12.35 -4.57 4.70
CA GLN A 200 11.55 -4.76 5.91
C GLN A 200 10.07 -4.44 5.68
N GLY A 201 9.74 -3.94 4.48
CA GLY A 201 8.43 -3.42 4.12
C GLY A 201 7.38 -4.50 3.92
N GLY A 202 6.12 -4.10 4.09
CA GLY A 202 4.96 -4.96 3.86
C GLY A 202 4.43 -4.95 2.43
N LEU A 203 4.94 -4.09 1.55
CA LEU A 203 4.49 -3.95 0.17
C LEU A 203 5.29 -4.83 -0.78
N ILE A 204 4.57 -5.54 -1.65
CA ILE A 204 5.14 -6.29 -2.76
C ILE A 204 5.48 -5.30 -3.90
N PRO A 205 6.72 -5.29 -4.41
CA PRO A 205 7.15 -4.38 -5.47
C PRO A 205 6.35 -4.59 -6.76
N HIS A 206 6.18 -3.53 -7.55
CA HIS A 206 5.52 -3.65 -8.85
C HIS A 206 6.39 -4.38 -9.88
N GLU A 207 7.69 -4.14 -9.84
CA GLU A 207 8.71 -4.77 -10.67
C GLU A 207 9.70 -5.48 -9.72
N PRO A 208 9.60 -6.80 -9.57
CA PRO A 208 10.40 -7.50 -8.59
C PRO A 208 11.84 -7.62 -9.05
N THR A 209 12.76 -6.96 -8.33
CA THR A 209 14.18 -7.32 -8.38
C THR A 209 14.44 -8.33 -7.27
N TYR A 210 14.64 -9.58 -7.65
CA TYR A 210 15.00 -10.63 -6.69
C TYR A 210 16.45 -10.45 -6.27
N SER A 211 16.66 -10.09 -5.01
CA SER A 211 17.98 -10.04 -4.37
C SER A 211 18.53 -11.44 -4.09
N HIS A 212 17.67 -12.46 -4.10
CA HIS A 212 18.00 -13.85 -3.82
C HIS A 212 17.31 -14.77 -4.84
N THR A 213 18.04 -15.77 -5.33
CA THR A 213 17.42 -16.88 -6.05
C THR A 213 16.56 -17.68 -5.09
N ILE A 214 15.30 -17.89 -5.45
CA ILE A 214 14.35 -18.64 -4.61
C ILE A 214 14.45 -20.10 -5.03
N ASP A 215 15.38 -20.79 -4.39
CA ASP A 215 15.68 -22.19 -4.68
C ASP A 215 15.09 -23.11 -3.60
N GLY A 216 14.37 -24.13 -4.04
CA GLY A 216 13.71 -25.08 -3.16
C GLY A 216 13.15 -26.28 -3.91
N LEU A 217 12.67 -27.27 -3.15
CA LEU A 217 11.96 -28.41 -3.70
C LEU A 217 10.50 -28.03 -3.93
N TYR A 218 10.08 -27.95 -5.19
CA TYR A 218 8.67 -27.77 -5.53
C TYR A 218 7.91 -29.09 -5.33
N LEU A 219 6.80 -29.04 -4.61
CA LEU A 219 5.92 -30.16 -4.30
C LEU A 219 4.61 -29.96 -5.08
N PRO A 220 4.43 -30.63 -6.25
CA PRO A 220 3.30 -30.35 -7.15
C PRO A 220 1.92 -30.61 -6.54
N ALA A 221 1.79 -31.64 -5.71
CA ALA A 221 0.52 -31.99 -5.07
C ALA A 221 0.02 -30.91 -4.11
N GLU A 222 0.94 -30.17 -3.50
CA GLU A 222 0.68 -29.11 -2.52
C GLU A 222 0.79 -27.71 -3.16
N LYS A 223 1.28 -27.62 -4.40
CA LYS A 223 1.67 -26.36 -5.06
C LYS A 223 2.56 -25.50 -4.16
N ARG A 224 3.42 -26.16 -3.39
CA ARG A 224 4.27 -25.59 -2.36
C ARG A 224 5.73 -25.61 -2.79
N LEU A 225 6.46 -24.52 -2.55
CA LEU A 225 7.92 -24.52 -2.62
C LEU A 225 8.50 -24.72 -1.22
N LYS A 226 9.27 -25.79 -1.03
CA LYS A 226 9.94 -26.12 0.22
C LYS A 226 11.40 -25.67 0.20
N ILE A 227 11.78 -24.81 1.13
CA ILE A 227 13.14 -24.28 1.30
C ILE A 227 13.73 -24.87 2.59
N VAL A 228 14.81 -25.63 2.47
CA VAL A 228 15.50 -26.21 3.64
C VAL A 228 16.53 -25.22 4.17
N VAL A 229 16.49 -24.97 5.47
CA VAL A 229 17.37 -24.03 6.17
C VAL A 229 18.29 -24.80 7.11
N TYR A 230 19.59 -24.73 6.83
CA TYR A 230 20.62 -25.41 7.62
C TYR A 230 21.68 -24.41 8.07
N GLY A 231 21.68 -24.08 9.38
CA GLY A 231 22.72 -23.27 10.01
C GLY A 231 22.84 -21.82 9.52
N ARG A 232 21.79 -21.27 8.90
CA ARG A 232 21.77 -19.88 8.41
C ARG A 232 20.53 -19.13 8.86
N THR A 233 20.67 -17.83 9.05
CA THR A 233 19.55 -16.91 9.29
C THR A 233 18.90 -16.51 7.96
N ILE A 234 17.58 -16.44 7.93
CA ILE A 234 16.82 -15.97 6.77
C ILE A 234 16.63 -14.45 6.90
N SER A 235 17.07 -13.71 5.89
CA SER A 235 16.93 -12.25 5.91
C SER A 235 15.50 -11.82 5.57
N GLU A 236 15.09 -10.62 6.00
CA GLU A 236 13.79 -10.06 5.62
C GLU A 236 13.66 -9.85 4.10
N SER A 237 14.77 -9.54 3.43
CA SER A 237 14.85 -9.42 1.96
C SER A 237 14.55 -10.74 1.26
N GLU A 238 15.05 -11.86 1.80
CA GLU A 238 14.73 -13.20 1.30
C GLU A 238 13.25 -13.54 1.51
N MET A 239 12.70 -13.24 2.70
CA MET A 239 11.27 -13.45 2.97
C MET A 239 10.37 -12.58 2.06
N LEU A 240 10.75 -11.32 1.83
CA LEU A 240 10.05 -10.45 0.89
C LEU A 240 10.13 -11.00 -0.54
N SER A 241 11.29 -11.49 -0.96
CA SER A 241 11.48 -12.15 -2.26
C SER A 241 10.57 -13.37 -2.39
N ALA A 242 10.46 -14.20 -1.35
CA ALA A 242 9.56 -15.35 -1.31
C ALA A 242 8.08 -14.92 -1.45
N ALA A 243 7.61 -13.96 -0.64
CA ALA A 243 6.26 -13.43 -0.76
C ALA A 243 5.97 -12.86 -2.16
N THR A 244 6.96 -12.16 -2.72
CA THR A 244 6.92 -11.60 -4.08
C THR A 244 6.83 -12.68 -5.15
N ALA A 245 7.60 -13.77 -5.03
CA ALA A 245 7.52 -14.90 -5.96
C ALA A 245 6.20 -15.64 -5.91
N ARG A 246 5.59 -15.77 -4.72
CA ARG A 246 4.23 -16.28 -4.58
C ARG A 246 3.24 -15.36 -5.29
N TYR A 247 3.34 -14.04 -5.13
CA TYR A 247 2.45 -13.10 -5.79
C TYR A 247 2.56 -13.13 -7.32
N PHE A 248 3.79 -13.07 -7.86
CA PHE A 248 4.04 -13.05 -9.30
C PHE A 248 4.08 -14.43 -9.97
N GLN A 249 3.86 -15.51 -9.21
CA GLN A 249 3.95 -16.89 -9.71
C GLN A 249 5.30 -17.16 -10.41
N ALA A 250 6.41 -16.84 -9.74
CA ALA A 250 7.75 -16.80 -10.34
C ALA A 250 8.23 -18.12 -10.97
N LEU A 251 7.66 -19.27 -10.59
CA LEU A 251 7.97 -20.57 -11.18
C LEU A 251 7.22 -20.84 -12.51
N GLY A 252 6.35 -19.91 -12.92
CA GLY A 252 5.57 -19.97 -14.15
C GLY A 252 4.24 -20.73 -14.01
N PRO A 253 3.40 -20.70 -15.06
CA PRO A 253 2.03 -21.22 -15.02
C PRO A 253 1.95 -22.74 -14.87
N THR A 254 3.02 -23.48 -15.19
CA THR A 254 3.08 -24.95 -15.05
C THR A 254 3.45 -25.40 -13.64
N LYS A 255 3.93 -24.48 -12.80
CA LYS A 255 4.28 -24.70 -11.40
C LYS A 255 3.62 -23.62 -10.53
N PRO A 256 2.27 -23.63 -10.44
CA PRO A 256 1.57 -22.64 -9.63
C PRO A 256 2.05 -22.73 -8.19
N LEU A 257 2.18 -21.57 -7.56
CA LEU A 257 2.74 -21.41 -6.24
C LEU A 257 1.68 -20.86 -5.29
N GLU A 258 1.11 -21.73 -4.45
CA GLU A 258 0.10 -21.37 -3.45
C GLU A 258 0.74 -21.06 -2.09
N SER A 259 1.82 -21.76 -1.73
CA SER A 259 2.57 -21.50 -0.49
C SER A 259 4.08 -21.72 -0.65
N ILE A 260 4.84 -21.12 0.26
CA ILE A 260 6.29 -21.33 0.40
C ILE A 260 6.53 -21.67 1.87
N GLY A 261 7.24 -22.77 2.12
CA GLY A 261 7.56 -23.22 3.47
C GLY A 261 9.07 -23.28 3.72
N TYR A 262 9.48 -22.73 4.85
CA TYR A 262 10.84 -22.83 5.36
C TYR A 262 10.91 -23.98 6.36
N VAL A 263 11.84 -24.91 6.14
CA VAL A 263 12.04 -26.08 6.99
C VAL A 263 13.39 -25.96 7.68
N PHE A 264 13.35 -25.68 8.97
CA PHE A 264 14.53 -25.53 9.81
C PHE A 264 14.94 -26.88 10.40
N MET A 265 16.24 -27.14 10.42
CA MET A 265 16.77 -28.36 11.05
C MET A 265 16.73 -28.27 12.58
N GLU A 266 16.83 -27.06 13.13
CA GLU A 266 16.79 -26.79 14.57
C GLU A 266 15.49 -26.06 14.95
N GLU A 267 14.80 -26.53 15.99
CA GLU A 267 13.56 -25.92 16.47
C GLU A 267 13.78 -24.48 16.96
N ALA A 268 14.90 -24.21 17.62
CA ALA A 268 15.23 -22.86 18.12
C ALA A 268 15.29 -21.83 16.98
N ASP A 269 15.87 -22.21 15.83
CA ASP A 269 15.93 -21.36 14.65
C ASP A 269 14.54 -21.15 14.06
N ALA A 270 13.72 -22.20 13.99
CA ALA A 270 12.35 -22.12 13.51
C ALA A 270 11.52 -21.14 14.36
N LEU A 271 11.60 -21.24 15.68
CA LEU A 271 10.91 -20.37 16.63
C LEU A 271 11.39 -18.92 16.54
N ALA A 272 12.68 -18.69 16.31
CA ALA A 272 13.23 -17.35 16.12
C ALA A 272 12.70 -16.65 14.86
N HIS A 273 12.42 -17.41 13.79
CA HIS A 273 11.91 -16.87 12.51
C HIS A 273 10.37 -16.90 12.41
N LEU A 274 9.69 -17.69 13.25
CA LEU A 274 8.25 -17.90 13.21
C LEU A 274 7.43 -16.60 13.14
N PRO A 275 7.69 -15.56 13.95
CA PRO A 275 6.91 -14.32 13.87
C PRO A 275 7.03 -13.64 12.50
N SER A 276 8.24 -13.55 11.96
CA SER A 276 8.52 -12.84 10.70
C SER A 276 7.99 -13.58 9.47
N LEU A 277 8.05 -14.92 9.49
CA LEU A 277 7.47 -15.78 8.45
C LEU A 277 5.95 -15.73 8.49
N TRP A 278 5.35 -15.86 9.68
CA TRP A 278 3.90 -15.82 9.86
C TRP A 278 3.28 -14.49 9.40
N LEU A 279 3.95 -13.37 9.65
CA LEU A 279 3.55 -12.03 9.20
C LEU A 279 3.56 -11.87 7.67
N ARG A 280 4.31 -12.71 6.95
CA ARG A 280 4.46 -12.69 5.49
C ARG A 280 3.73 -13.85 4.80
N GLU A 281 2.91 -14.60 5.55
CA GLU A 281 2.23 -15.81 5.06
C GLU A 281 3.19 -16.86 4.48
N LEU A 282 4.39 -16.94 5.06
CA LEU A 282 5.36 -17.98 4.76
C LEU A 282 5.23 -19.05 5.85
N GLU A 283 5.18 -20.31 5.42
CA GLU A 283 5.00 -21.43 6.35
C GLU A 283 6.31 -21.70 7.10
N CYS A 284 6.21 -22.04 8.38
CA CYS A 284 7.36 -22.34 9.23
C CYS A 284 7.28 -23.78 9.72
N TYR A 285 8.31 -24.58 9.41
CA TYR A 285 8.42 -25.97 9.83
C TYR A 285 9.75 -26.20 10.56
N CYS A 286 9.77 -27.18 11.46
CA CYS A 286 10.99 -27.74 12.03
C CYS A 286 11.05 -29.25 11.82
N ILE A 287 12.26 -29.82 11.90
CA ILE A 287 12.45 -31.27 11.99
C ILE A 287 12.47 -31.69 13.47
N GLN A 288 11.50 -32.49 13.88
CA GLN A 288 11.44 -33.10 15.22
C GLN A 288 11.33 -34.62 15.07
N GLY A 289 12.26 -35.37 15.66
CA GLY A 289 12.25 -36.84 15.60
C GLY A 289 12.29 -37.41 14.17
N GLY A 290 12.89 -36.69 13.22
CA GLY A 290 12.93 -37.07 11.80
C GLY A 290 11.66 -36.74 11.01
N GLN A 291 10.71 -36.00 11.60
CA GLN A 291 9.46 -35.58 10.95
C GLN A 291 9.39 -34.06 10.79
N GLU A 292 8.77 -33.59 9.70
CA GLU A 292 8.44 -32.18 9.48
C GLU A 292 7.19 -31.79 10.28
N ILE A 293 7.34 -30.86 11.20
CA ILE A 293 6.24 -30.33 12.03
C ILE A 293 6.00 -28.87 11.66
N ARG A 294 4.75 -28.52 11.35
CA ARG A 294 4.34 -27.16 10.97
C ARG A 294 4.00 -26.32 12.20
N LEU A 295 4.72 -25.22 12.40
CA LEU A 295 4.65 -24.39 13.62
C LEU A 295 3.71 -23.17 13.48
N ASP A 296 3.44 -22.69 12.26
CA ASP A 296 2.68 -21.45 12.03
C ASP A 296 1.17 -21.57 12.19
N THR A 297 0.63 -22.79 12.21
CA THR A 297 -0.82 -23.04 12.23
C THR A 297 -1.49 -22.65 13.54
N THR A 298 -0.78 -22.80 14.66
CA THR A 298 -1.26 -22.48 16.01
C THR A 298 -0.61 -21.23 16.59
N TYR A 299 0.27 -20.58 15.83
CA TYR A 299 0.96 -19.38 16.29
C TYR A 299 -0.01 -18.21 16.46
N GLN A 300 0.01 -17.62 17.65
CA GLN A 300 -0.71 -16.39 17.96
C GLN A 300 0.33 -15.31 18.26
N PRO A 301 0.42 -14.22 17.46
CA PRO A 301 1.34 -13.14 17.77
C PRO A 301 0.90 -12.45 19.07
N PRO A 302 1.85 -11.90 19.84
CA PRO A 302 1.48 -11.00 20.93
C PRO A 302 0.68 -9.80 20.37
N PRO A 303 -0.21 -9.20 21.18
CA PRO A 303 -0.90 -7.97 20.78
C PRO A 303 0.10 -6.91 20.33
N ALA A 304 -0.17 -6.29 19.17
CA ALA A 304 0.68 -5.24 18.67
C ALA A 304 0.61 -4.00 19.60
N PRO A 305 1.74 -3.37 19.93
CA PRO A 305 1.71 -2.15 20.72
C PRO A 305 0.98 -1.05 19.93
N ILE A 306 -0.10 -0.53 20.51
CA ILE A 306 -0.81 0.63 19.96
C ILE A 306 0.04 1.87 20.26
N PRO A 307 0.40 2.68 19.25
CA PRO A 307 1.14 3.92 19.47
C PRO A 307 0.35 4.90 20.35
N ASP A 308 1.04 5.69 21.18
CA ASP A 308 0.37 6.59 22.12
C ASP A 308 -0.53 7.62 21.43
N TRP A 309 -0.08 8.19 20.31
CA TRP A 309 -0.89 9.12 19.51
C TRP A 309 -2.20 8.50 19.00
N VAL A 310 -2.25 7.17 18.81
CA VAL A 310 -3.49 6.47 18.42
C VAL A 310 -4.43 6.29 19.62
N LYS A 311 -3.88 6.07 20.82
CA LYS A 311 -4.67 5.98 22.06
C LYS A 311 -5.35 7.32 22.33
N ASP A 312 -4.62 8.43 22.17
CA ASP A 312 -5.15 9.78 22.38
C ASP A 312 -6.35 10.09 21.47
N LEU A 313 -6.29 9.67 20.20
CA LEU A 313 -7.41 9.81 19.25
C LEU A 313 -8.64 8.96 19.62
N SER A 314 -8.46 7.90 20.41
CA SER A 314 -9.54 7.02 20.84
C SER A 314 -10.26 7.58 22.08
N ILE A 315 -9.55 8.34 22.93
CA ILE A 315 -10.07 8.97 24.15
C ILE A 315 -10.94 10.19 23.82
N VAL A 316 -10.62 10.94 22.76
CA VAL A 316 -11.35 12.15 22.34
C VAL A 316 -12.74 11.84 21.72
N LYS A 317 -13.11 10.56 21.57
CA LYS A 317 -14.40 10.14 20.99
C LYS A 317 -15.48 9.76 22.01
N GLU A 318 -15.23 9.93 23.31
CA GLU A 318 -16.24 9.89 24.39
C GLU A 318 -16.65 11.31 24.82
#